data_AF-A0AAF1KL67-F1
#
_entry.id   AF-A0AAF1KL67-F1
#
_cell.length_a   1.000
_cell.length_b   1.000
_cell.length_c   1.000
_cell.angle_alpha   90.00
_cell.angle_beta   90.00
_cell.angle_gamma   90.00
#
_symmetry.space_group_name_H-M   'P 1'
#
loop_
_entity.id
_entity.type
_entity.pdbx_description
1 polymer ?
#
loop_
_entity_poly.entity_id
_entity_poly.type
_entity_poly.pdbx_seq_one_letter_code
_entity_poly.pdbx_strand_id
1 'polypeptide(L)'
;MLRRFPGDGNALNLAGIAARQLGDLPRALEHGRRAVMGTPSSAIFRANFGATLAAAGRLSDAVAEFRAALAARPDDAVTLRNLGQAMAAMGDAVGAVGVLERAVAIAPAVPEAWLALAHARREAGDADGAREA
;
A
#
# COMPACT_ATOMS: atom_id res chain seq x y z
N MET A 1 -22.25 28.48 -12.44
CA MET A 1 -22.11 27.27 -13.28
C MET A 1 -20.96 26.43 -12.75
N LEU A 2 -21.23 25.45 -11.88
CA LEU A 2 -20.22 24.50 -11.41
C LEU A 2 -20.01 23.44 -12.50
N ARG A 3 -18.93 23.55 -13.27
CA ARG A 3 -18.46 22.49 -14.17
C ARG A 3 -18.07 21.29 -13.31
N ARG A 4 -18.97 20.32 -13.21
CA ARG A 4 -18.69 18.98 -12.67
C ARG A 4 -17.80 18.28 -13.70
N PHE A 5 -16.51 18.16 -13.41
CA PHE A 5 -15.56 17.45 -14.28
C PHE A 5 -15.71 15.94 -14.05
N PRO A 6 -16.23 15.15 -15.02
CA PRO A 6 -16.15 13.69 -14.99
C PRO A 6 -14.67 13.29 -15.21
N GLY A 7 -13.85 13.44 -14.17
CA GLY A 7 -12.40 13.33 -14.24
C GLY A 7 -11.64 13.97 -13.07
N ASP A 8 -12.32 14.51 -12.05
CA ASP A 8 -11.67 14.98 -10.83
C ASP A 8 -10.96 13.80 -10.14
N GLY A 9 -9.63 13.87 -10.04
CA GLY A 9 -8.78 12.84 -9.45
C GLY A 9 -9.18 12.53 -8.01
N ASN A 10 -9.70 13.52 -7.25
CA ASN A 10 -10.19 13.29 -5.90
C ASN A 10 -11.47 12.45 -5.88
N ALA A 11 -12.41 12.76 -6.78
CA ALA A 11 -13.66 11.99 -6.90
C ALA A 11 -13.39 10.56 -7.35
N LEU A 12 -12.46 10.36 -8.29
CA LEU A 12 -12.03 9.03 -8.73
C LEU A 12 -11.32 8.27 -7.61
N ASN A 13 -10.44 8.92 -6.85
CA ASN A 13 -9.78 8.30 -5.70
C ASN A 13 -10.79 7.85 -4.63
N LEU A 14 -11.75 8.71 -4.28
CA LEU A 14 -12.81 8.38 -3.31
C LEU A 14 -13.71 7.24 -3.83
N ALA A 15 -14.10 7.26 -5.10
CA ALA A 15 -14.87 6.18 -5.72
C ALA A 15 -14.10 4.86 -5.70
N GLY A 16 -12.78 4.88 -5.93
CA GLY A 16 -11.92 3.71 -5.84
C GLY A 16 -11.86 3.13 -4.42
N ILE A 17 -11.70 3.98 -3.41
CA ILE A 17 -11.73 3.57 -2.00
C ILE A 17 -13.09 2.96 -1.63
N ALA A 18 -14.19 3.60 -2.01
CA ALA A 18 -15.53 3.12 -1.71
C ALA A 18 -15.81 1.77 -2.39
N ALA A 19 -15.46 1.63 -3.68
CA ALA A 19 -15.61 0.37 -4.41
C ALA A 19 -14.79 -0.76 -3.75
N ARG A 20 -13.56 -0.48 -3.31
CA ARG A 20 -12.72 -1.45 -2.59
C ARG A 20 -13.37 -1.89 -1.27
N GLN A 21 -13.91 -0.95 -0.49
CA GLN A 21 -14.60 -1.27 0.77
C GLN A 21 -15.86 -2.10 0.56
N LEU A 22 -16.54 -1.92 -0.57
CA LEU A 22 -17.71 -2.70 -0.98
C LEU A 22 -17.35 -4.05 -1.64
N GLY A 23 -16.06 -4.36 -1.80
CA GLY A 23 -15.59 -5.59 -2.46
C GLY A 23 -15.66 -5.57 -3.99
N ASP A 24 -16.04 -4.45 -4.61
CA ASP A 24 -16.04 -4.28 -6.07
C ASP A 24 -14.63 -3.92 -6.54
N LEU A 25 -13.73 -4.92 -6.47
CA LEU A 25 -12.32 -4.78 -6.86
C LEU A 25 -12.14 -4.35 -8.33
N PRO A 26 -12.93 -4.83 -9.31
CA PRO A 26 -12.82 -4.35 -10.69
C PRO A 26 -13.05 -2.84 -10.82
N ARG A 27 -14.11 -2.30 -10.22
CA ARG A 27 -14.34 -0.84 -10.24
C ARG A 27 -13.30 -0.08 -9.43
N ALA A 28 -12.86 -0.63 -8.30
CA ALA A 28 -11.83 0.00 -7.49
C ALA A 28 -10.53 0.20 -8.27
N LEU A 29 -10.10 -0.84 -8.99
CA LEU A 29 -8.91 -0.81 -9.84
C LEU A 29 -9.04 0.22 -10.96
N GLU A 30 -10.19 0.28 -11.63
CA GLU A 30 -10.43 1.24 -12.70
C GLU A 30 -10.40 2.69 -12.19
N HIS A 31 -11.11 2.96 -11.09
CA HIS A 31 -11.13 4.29 -10.49
C HIS A 31 -9.77 4.74 -9.96
N GLY A 32 -9.05 3.84 -9.27
CA GLY A 32 -7.70 4.11 -8.77
C GLY A 32 -6.71 4.39 -9.91
N ARG A 33 -6.73 3.57 -10.97
CA ARG A 33 -5.90 3.79 -12.16
C ARG A 33 -6.17 5.15 -12.79
N ARG A 34 -7.44 5.50 -12.99
CA ARG A 34 -7.81 6.80 -13.57
C ARG A 34 -7.41 7.97 -12.68
N ALA A 35 -7.50 7.85 -11.36
CA ALA A 35 -7.03 8.88 -10.42
C ALA A 35 -5.52 9.10 -10.56
N VAL A 36 -4.73 8.04 -10.58
CA VAL A 36 -3.27 8.12 -10.77
C VAL A 36 -2.91 8.68 -12.15
N MET A 37 -3.58 8.24 -13.22
CA MET A 37 -3.35 8.79 -14.57
C MET A 37 -3.67 10.28 -14.68
N GLY A 38 -4.73 10.74 -14.00
CA GLY A 38 -5.11 12.15 -13.98
C GLY A 38 -4.16 13.03 -13.16
N THR A 39 -3.47 12.47 -12.16
CA THR A 39 -2.46 13.20 -11.37
C THR A 39 -1.32 12.26 -10.92
N PRO A 40 -0.35 11.97 -11.80
CA PRO A 40 0.70 10.99 -11.53
C PRO A 40 1.66 11.35 -10.38
N SER A 41 1.70 12.62 -9.97
CA SER A 41 2.53 13.09 -8.84
C SER A 41 1.83 12.98 -7.48
N SER A 42 0.54 12.62 -7.44
CA SER A 42 -0.21 12.52 -6.19
C SER A 42 0.19 11.28 -5.41
N ALA A 43 1.01 11.46 -4.37
CA ALA A 43 1.40 10.40 -3.44
C ALA A 43 0.19 9.69 -2.82
N ILE A 44 -0.87 10.44 -2.49
CA ILE A 44 -2.11 9.89 -1.91
C ILE A 44 -2.81 8.96 -2.90
N PHE A 45 -2.92 9.35 -4.17
CA PHE A 45 -3.61 8.52 -5.17
C PHE A 45 -2.84 7.24 -5.43
N ARG A 46 -1.50 7.32 -5.49
CA ARG A 46 -0.64 6.15 -5.63
C ARG A 46 -0.74 5.21 -4.43
N ALA A 47 -0.70 5.74 -3.20
CA ALA A 47 -0.88 4.93 -1.99
C ALA A 47 -2.24 4.22 -1.96
N ASN A 48 -3.33 4.92 -2.29
CA ASN A 48 -4.67 4.31 -2.33
C ASN A 48 -4.84 3.30 -3.47
N PHE A 49 -4.24 3.56 -4.63
CA PHE A 49 -4.24 2.61 -5.74
C PHE A 49 -3.40 1.37 -5.41
N GLY A 50 -2.24 1.54 -4.76
CA GLY A 50 -1.44 0.44 -4.22
C GLY A 50 -2.23 -0.43 -3.24
N ALA A 51 -2.98 0.18 -2.31
CA ALA A 51 -3.86 -0.56 -1.40
C ALA A 51 -4.97 -1.33 -2.14
N THR A 52 -5.45 -0.80 -3.26
CA THR A 52 -6.44 -1.47 -4.11
C THR A 52 -5.84 -2.64 -4.88
N LEU A 53 -4.62 -2.47 -5.43
CA LEU A 53 -3.87 -3.53 -6.08
C LEU A 53 -3.57 -4.67 -5.10
N ALA A 54 -3.14 -4.35 -3.88
CA ALA A 54 -2.90 -5.34 -2.83
C ALA A 54 -4.17 -6.12 -2.48
N ALA A 55 -5.30 -5.44 -2.30
CA ALA A 55 -6.60 -6.10 -2.06
C ALA A 55 -7.04 -7.02 -3.21
N ALA A 56 -6.60 -6.72 -4.45
CA ALA A 56 -6.82 -7.54 -5.63
C ALA A 56 -5.76 -8.64 -5.84
N GLY A 57 -4.84 -8.85 -4.90
CA GLY A 57 -3.76 -9.84 -5.01
C GLY A 57 -2.64 -9.45 -5.98
N ARG A 58 -2.66 -8.25 -6.55
CA ARG A 58 -1.64 -7.73 -7.48
C ARG A 58 -0.48 -7.11 -6.69
N LEU A 59 0.19 -7.95 -5.89
CA LEU A 59 1.15 -7.50 -4.88
C LEU A 59 2.37 -6.78 -5.48
N SER A 60 2.92 -7.26 -6.61
CA SER A 60 4.08 -6.62 -7.25
C SER A 60 3.75 -5.21 -7.75
N ASP A 61 2.56 -5.02 -8.34
CA ASP A 61 2.09 -3.70 -8.77
C ASP A 61 1.82 -2.79 -7.57
N ALA A 62 1.27 -3.34 -6.49
CA ALA A 62 1.05 -2.60 -5.24
C ALA A 62 2.37 -2.04 -4.67
N VAL A 63 3.41 -2.88 -4.62
CA VAL A 63 4.75 -2.47 -4.17
C VAL A 63 5.31 -1.34 -5.03
N ALA A 64 5.14 -1.39 -6.35
CA ALA A 64 5.58 -0.31 -7.24
C ALA A 64 4.88 1.01 -6.92
N GLU A 65 3.56 1.00 -6.72
CA GLU A 65 2.79 2.21 -6.40
C GLU A 65 3.10 2.73 -4.98
N PHE A 66 3.29 1.86 -3.99
CA PHE A 66 3.69 2.29 -2.66
C PHE A 66 5.08 2.92 -2.66
N ARG A 67 6.06 2.33 -3.37
CA ARG A 67 7.40 2.93 -3.51
C ARG A 67 7.33 4.29 -4.19
N ALA A 68 6.51 4.44 -5.23
CA ALA A 68 6.30 5.71 -5.90
C ALA A 68 5.63 6.76 -4.99
N ALA A 69 4.67 6.36 -4.16
CA ALA A 69 4.08 7.24 -3.14
C ALA A 69 5.12 7.69 -2.09
N LEU A 70 5.96 6.75 -1.62
CA LEU A 70 7.01 7.01 -0.62
C LEU A 70 8.15 7.86 -1.17
N ALA A 71 8.43 7.81 -2.48
CA ALA A 71 9.39 8.73 -3.11
C ALA A 71 8.98 10.21 -2.95
N ALA A 72 7.67 10.49 -2.91
CA ALA A 72 7.13 11.83 -2.70
C ALA A 72 6.83 12.13 -1.21
N ARG A 73 6.54 11.11 -0.41
CA ARG A 73 6.27 11.22 1.04
C ARG A 73 6.96 10.09 1.81
N PRO A 74 8.26 10.24 2.11
CA PRO A 74 9.09 9.15 2.64
C PRO A 74 8.67 8.67 4.03
N ASP A 75 7.98 9.52 4.79
CA ASP A 75 7.59 9.27 6.18
C ASP A 75 6.08 9.00 6.33
N ASP A 76 5.39 8.60 5.26
CA ASP A 76 4.02 8.12 5.36
C ASP A 76 4.00 6.71 5.99
N ALA A 77 3.82 6.67 7.32
CA ALA A 77 3.80 5.43 8.10
C ALA A 77 2.74 4.42 7.63
N VAL A 78 1.59 4.88 7.13
CA VAL A 78 0.53 3.99 6.62
C VAL A 78 0.99 3.33 5.33
N THR A 79 1.60 4.12 4.42
CA THR A 79 2.13 3.60 3.16
C THR A 79 3.33 2.66 3.40
N LEU A 80 4.23 2.98 4.34
CA LEU A 80 5.31 2.08 4.76
C LEU A 80 4.77 0.75 5.30
N ARG A 81 3.76 0.79 6.17
CA ARG A 81 3.12 -0.42 6.70
C ARG A 81 2.53 -1.28 5.57
N ASN A 82 1.77 -0.67 4.67
CA ASN A 82 1.16 -1.39 3.55
C ASN A 82 2.21 -1.98 2.59
N LEU A 83 3.33 -1.26 2.35
CA LEU A 83 4.47 -1.78 1.58
C LEU A 83 5.06 -3.02 2.25
N GLY A 84 5.34 -2.95 3.55
CA GLY A 84 5.88 -4.09 4.31
C GLY A 84 4.96 -5.30 4.27
N GLN A 85 3.65 -5.12 4.45
CA GLN A 85 2.67 -6.20 4.35
C GLN A 85 2.63 -6.83 2.95
N ALA A 86 2.70 -6.00 1.89
CA ALA A 86 2.74 -6.51 0.52
C ALA A 86 4.03 -7.28 0.22
N MET A 87 5.18 -6.83 0.74
CA MET A 87 6.47 -7.54 0.61
C MET A 87 6.46 -8.89 1.33
N ALA A 88 5.96 -8.93 2.58
CA ALA A 88 5.82 -10.17 3.34
C ALA A 88 4.90 -11.18 2.62
N ALA A 89 3.76 -10.71 2.08
CA ALA A 89 2.85 -11.55 1.31
C ALA A 89 3.45 -12.08 -0.01
N MET A 90 4.51 -11.47 -0.54
CA MET A 90 5.29 -11.98 -1.67
C MET A 90 6.45 -12.89 -1.25
N GLY A 91 6.61 -13.18 0.04
CA GLY A 91 7.70 -13.99 0.59
C GLY A 91 8.98 -13.20 0.91
N ASP A 92 9.00 -11.89 0.73
CA ASP A 92 10.11 -11.03 1.14
C ASP A 92 9.92 -10.53 2.58
N ALA A 93 9.86 -11.47 3.52
CA ALA A 93 9.67 -11.18 4.94
C ALA A 93 10.85 -10.37 5.52
N VAL A 94 12.09 -10.68 5.10
CA VAL A 94 13.30 -9.96 5.53
C VAL A 94 13.26 -8.50 5.09
N GLY A 95 12.94 -8.23 3.82
CA GLY A 95 12.78 -6.86 3.33
C GLY A 95 11.60 -6.13 4.00
N ALA A 96 10.51 -6.84 4.29
CA ALA A 96 9.36 -6.28 4.99
C ALA A 96 9.70 -5.77 6.39
N VAL A 97 10.54 -6.49 7.16
CA VAL A 97 10.96 -6.08 8.51
C VAL A 97 11.57 -4.67 8.48
N GLY A 98 12.54 -4.41 7.61
CA GLY A 98 13.20 -3.10 7.55
C GLY A 98 12.25 -1.94 7.21
N VAL A 99 11.25 -2.18 6.35
CA VAL A 99 10.23 -1.18 6.03
C VAL A 99 9.28 -0.95 7.22
N LEU A 100 8.89 -2.02 7.91
CA LEU A 100 7.96 -1.97 9.04
C LEU A 100 8.59 -1.34 10.29
N GLU A 101 9.90 -1.52 10.50
CA GLU A 101 10.65 -0.83 11.55
C GLU A 101 10.61 0.70 11.36
N ARG A 102 10.73 1.17 10.10
CA ARG A 102 10.54 2.60 9.80
C ARG A 102 9.12 3.07 10.10
N ALA A 103 8.11 2.29 9.72
CA ALA A 103 6.72 2.64 9.99
C ALA A 103 6.45 2.81 11.50
N VAL A 104 6.97 1.88 12.31
CA VAL A 104 6.89 1.91 13.76
C VAL A 104 7.67 3.08 14.36
N ALA A 105 8.87 3.38 13.86
CA ALA A 105 9.67 4.51 14.34
C ALA A 105 8.96 5.86 14.12
N ILE A 106 8.25 6.00 12.99
CA ILE A 106 7.49 7.22 12.68
C ILE A 106 6.20 7.31 13.49
N ALA A 107 5.47 6.21 13.66
CA ALA A 107 4.17 6.17 14.31
C ALA A 107 4.09 5.09 15.40
N PRO A 108 4.83 5.23 16.51
CA PRO A 108 4.95 4.18 17.54
C PRO A 108 3.65 3.92 18.30
N ALA A 109 2.71 4.87 18.26
CA ALA A 109 1.39 4.74 18.89
C ALA A 109 0.36 3.96 18.04
N VAL A 110 0.73 3.49 16.84
CA VAL A 110 -0.17 2.77 15.91
C VAL A 110 0.03 1.26 16.10
N PRO A 111 -0.90 0.54 16.76
CA PRO A 111 -0.74 -0.89 17.05
C PRO A 111 -0.62 -1.75 15.79
N GLU A 112 -1.29 -1.37 14.70
CA GLU A 112 -1.27 -2.12 13.44
C GLU A 112 0.12 -2.19 12.81
N ALA A 113 0.97 -1.17 13.02
CA ALA A 113 2.34 -1.19 12.53
C ALA A 113 3.20 -2.20 13.30
N TRP A 114 3.05 -2.25 14.63
CA TRP A 114 3.72 -3.24 15.48
C TRP A 114 3.26 -4.67 15.18
N LEU A 115 1.96 -4.87 14.97
CA LEU A 115 1.41 -6.19 14.61
C LEU A 115 1.98 -6.67 13.27
N ALA A 116 2.04 -5.79 12.27
CA ALA A 116 2.64 -6.13 10.98
C ALA A 116 4.13 -6.46 11.12
N LEU A 117 4.88 -5.69 11.92
CA LEU A 117 6.31 -5.95 12.18
C LEU A 117 6.53 -7.30 12.87
N ALA A 118 5.74 -7.62 13.89
CA ALA A 118 5.83 -8.89 14.61
C ALA A 118 5.56 -10.08 13.68
N HIS A 119 4.56 -9.95 12.80
CA HIS A 119 4.26 -10.97 11.79
C HIS A 119 5.44 -11.19 10.84
N ALA A 120 5.98 -10.11 10.26
CA ALA A 120 7.09 -10.18 9.33
C ALA A 120 8.35 -10.77 9.97
N ARG A 121 8.65 -10.45 11.24
CA ARG A 121 9.80 -11.00 11.98
C ARG A 121 9.68 -12.51 12.20
N ARG A 122 8.48 -13.00 12.50
CA ARG A 122 8.24 -14.44 12.64
C ARG A 122 8.50 -15.17 11.32
N GLU A 123 7.91 -14.67 10.24
CA GLU A 123 8.08 -15.25 8.90
C GLU A 123 9.53 -15.20 8.41
N ALA A 124 10.26 -14.13 8.73
CA ALA A 124 11.69 -14.03 8.42
C ALA A 124 12.52 -15.07 9.18
N GLY A 125 12.27 -15.24 10.48
CA GLY A 125 12.95 -16.26 11.29
C GLY A 125 12.69 -17.69 10.82
N ASP A 126 11.45 -18.00 10.41
CA ASP A 126 11.09 -19.30 9.85
C ASP A 126 11.80 -19.55 8.51
N ALA A 127 11.91 -18.52 7.66
CA ALA A 127 12.59 -18.60 6.37
C ALA A 127 14.11 -18.77 6.50
N ASP A 128 14.74 -18.17 7.51
CA ASP A 128 16.16 -18.31 7.78
C ASP A 128 16.49 -19.71 8.32
N GLY A 129 15.69 -20.21 9.27
CA GLY A 129 15.82 -21.58 9.77
C GLY A 129 15.62 -22.66 8.68
N ALA A 130 14.76 -22.41 7.69
CA ALA A 130 14.55 -23.32 6.57
C ALA A 130 15.72 -23.34 5.55
N ARG A 131 16.57 -22.30 5.50
CA ARG A 131 17.75 -22.25 4.63
C ARG A 131 18.99 -22.88 5.27
N GLU A 132 19.01 -23.00 6.59
CA GLU A 132 20.13 -23.56 7.36
C GLU A 132 20.01 -25.06 7.64
N ALA A 133 18.85 -25.68 7.36
CA ALA A 133 18.58 -27.12 7.53
C ALA A 133 18.83 -27.92 6.24
#